data_AF-A0A848LA76-F1
#
_entry.id   AF-A0A848LA76-F1
#
_cell.length_a   1.000
_cell.length_b   1.000
_cell.length_c   1.000
_cell.angle_alpha   90.00
_cell.angle_beta   90.00
_cell.angle_gamma   90.00
#
_symmetry.space_group_name_H-M   'P 1'
#
loop_
_entity.id
_entity.type
_entity.pdbx_description
1 polymer ?
#
loop_
_entity_poly.entity_id
_entity_poly.type
_entity_poly.pdbx_seq_one_letter_code
_entity_poly.pdbx_strand_id
1 'polypeptide(L)'
;RIRDCYSLFPGNPHSAFGCDLDHATEYNHHTPTAGGQTEPANLGAKDRYAHNRKTHGTWTDDLHTTDDGHVIPIYITPERIVIEG
;
A
#
# COMPACT_ATOMS: atom_id res chain seq x y z
N ARG A 1 3.04 0.30 9.93
CA ARG A 1 3.74 1.51 10.43
C ARG A 1 5.15 1.22 10.95
N ILE A 2 5.35 0.57 12.12
CA ILE A 2 6.72 0.26 12.62
C ILE A 2 7.49 -0.60 11.60
N ARG A 3 6.84 -1.64 11.06
CA ARG A 3 7.39 -2.50 10.00
C ARG A 3 7.86 -1.70 8.77
N ASP A 4 7.12 -0.67 8.40
CA ASP A 4 7.31 0.02 7.13
C ASP A 4 8.36 1.14 7.23
N CYS A 5 8.60 1.68 8.44
CA CYS A 5 9.51 2.79 8.78
C CYS A 5 9.18 4.14 8.10
N TYR A 6 9.01 4.13 6.78
CA TYR A 6 8.67 5.23 5.90
C TYR A 6 7.42 4.91 5.06
N SER A 7 6.93 5.90 4.32
CA SER A 7 5.91 5.69 3.30
C SER A 7 6.41 4.68 2.29
N LEU A 8 5.61 3.66 1.99
CA LEU A 8 5.88 2.69 0.95
C LEU A 8 5.70 3.26 -0.46
N PHE A 9 5.56 4.58 -0.62
CA PHE A 9 5.51 5.16 -1.96
C PHE A 9 6.96 5.27 -2.46
N PRO A 10 7.27 4.86 -3.71
CA PRO A 10 8.65 4.72 -4.15
C PRO A 10 9.49 5.98 -3.92
N GLY A 11 10.62 5.81 -3.23
CA GLY A 11 11.57 6.89 -2.93
C GLY A 11 11.10 7.95 -1.92
N ASN A 12 10.01 7.73 -1.19
CA ASN A 12 9.45 8.73 -0.29
C ASN A 12 10.02 8.63 1.15
N PRO A 13 10.76 9.63 1.65
CA PRO A 13 11.36 9.59 2.98
C PRO A 13 10.39 10.00 4.11
N HIS A 14 9.10 10.20 3.83
CA HIS A 14 8.12 10.56 4.86
C HIS A 14 7.97 9.41 5.87
N SER A 15 8.15 9.69 7.16
CA SER A 15 7.98 8.71 8.23
C SER A 15 6.60 8.01 8.20
N ALA A 16 6.59 6.68 8.37
CA ALA A 16 5.37 5.87 8.43
C ALA A 16 4.44 6.25 9.60
N PHE A 17 4.93 6.96 10.61
CA PHE A 17 4.10 7.44 11.72
C PHE A 17 3.18 8.61 11.31
N GLY A 18 3.56 9.38 10.28
CA GLY A 18 2.71 10.41 9.67
C GLY A 18 1.86 9.91 8.51
N CYS A 19 1.93 8.61 8.20
CA CYS A 19 1.24 7.99 7.08
C CYS A 19 -0.12 7.41 7.48
N ASP A 20 -1.03 7.34 6.51
CA ASP A 20 -2.25 6.54 6.63
C ASP A 20 -1.91 5.06 6.39
N LEU A 21 -2.70 4.16 6.95
CA LEU A 21 -2.66 2.75 6.59
C LEU A 21 -3.64 2.53 5.45
N ASP A 22 -3.15 1.96 4.36
CA ASP A 22 -3.89 1.78 3.13
C ASP A 22 -3.92 0.31 2.73
N HIS A 23 -5.07 -0.14 2.22
CA HIS A 23 -5.28 -1.51 1.76
C HIS A 23 -4.70 -1.70 0.35
N ALA A 24 -3.97 -2.79 0.11
CA ALA A 24 -3.56 -3.17 -1.25
C ALA A 24 -4.75 -3.71 -2.03
N THR A 25 -5.45 -4.69 -1.43
CA THR A 25 -6.76 -5.17 -1.87
C THR A 25 -7.85 -4.56 -0.99
N GLU A 26 -8.79 -3.83 -1.60
CA GLU A 26 -9.92 -3.20 -0.91
C GLU A 26 -10.76 -4.22 -0.13
N TYR A 27 -11.25 -3.80 1.04
CA TYR A 27 -12.11 -4.62 1.88
C TYR A 27 -13.45 -4.91 1.19
N ASN A 28 -13.82 -6.19 1.08
CA ASN A 28 -15.10 -6.58 0.48
C ASN A 28 -16.25 -6.43 1.48
N HIS A 29 -16.95 -5.30 1.42
CA HIS A 29 -18.10 -5.02 2.29
C HIS A 29 -19.33 -5.91 2.03
N HIS A 30 -19.45 -6.51 0.84
CA HIS A 30 -20.58 -7.38 0.49
C HIS A 30 -20.37 -8.81 1.00
N THR A 31 -19.12 -9.28 0.99
CA THR A 31 -18.74 -10.61 1.48
C THR A 31 -17.42 -10.49 2.22
N PRO A 32 -17.46 -10.09 3.50
CA PRO A 32 -16.27 -9.92 4.33
C PRO A 32 -15.29 -11.08 4.31
N THR A 33 -15.76 -12.32 4.18
CA THR A 33 -14.87 -13.49 4.17
C THR A 33 -14.16 -13.72 2.83
N ALA A 34 -14.48 -12.96 1.78
CA ALA A 34 -14.01 -13.20 0.42
C ALA A 34 -12.78 -12.36 0.01
N GLY A 35 -12.24 -11.50 0.88
CA GLY A 35 -10.97 -10.81 0.61
C GLY A 35 -10.84 -9.43 1.23
N GLY A 36 -9.66 -8.84 1.05
CA GLY A 36 -9.36 -7.46 1.45
C GLY A 36 -9.33 -7.22 2.95
N GLN A 37 -9.05 -8.23 3.76
CA GLN A 37 -9.10 -8.08 5.22
C GLN A 37 -8.10 -7.03 5.72
N THR A 38 -8.48 -6.39 6.82
CA THR A 38 -7.60 -5.48 7.56
C THR A 38 -6.58 -6.31 8.34
N GLU A 39 -5.53 -6.73 7.66
CA GLU A 39 -4.46 -7.56 8.22
C GLU A 39 -3.08 -7.06 7.77
N PRO A 40 -2.00 -7.39 8.49
CA PRO A 40 -0.67 -6.85 8.19
C PRO A 40 -0.23 -7.08 6.73
N ALA A 41 -0.55 -8.24 6.14
CA ALA A 41 -0.18 -8.57 4.77
C ALA A 41 -0.86 -7.68 3.72
N ASN A 42 -2.05 -7.14 4.03
CA ASN A 42 -2.84 -6.34 3.10
C ASN A 42 -2.75 -4.82 3.40
N LEU A 43 -1.99 -4.41 4.42
CA LEU A 43 -1.85 -3.01 4.81
C LEU A 43 -0.45 -2.49 4.55
N GLY A 44 -0.34 -1.27 4.04
CA GLY A 44 0.92 -0.55 3.86
C GLY A 44 0.82 0.90 4.33
N ALA A 45 1.88 1.43 4.96
CA ALA A 45 1.95 2.84 5.27
C ALA A 45 2.14 3.67 4.00
N LYS A 46 1.26 4.65 3.77
CA LYS A 46 1.38 5.59 2.64
C LYS A 46 1.14 7.01 3.12
N ASP A 47 1.91 7.95 2.60
CA ASP A 47 1.60 9.35 2.85
C ASP A 47 0.21 9.72 2.28
N ARG A 48 -0.34 10.84 2.76
CA ARG A 48 -1.67 11.29 2.35
C ARG A 48 -1.81 11.46 0.83
N TYR A 49 -0.73 11.82 0.15
CA TYR A 49 -0.75 12.07 -1.29
C TYR A 49 -0.87 10.76 -2.08
N ALA A 50 -0.03 9.78 -1.77
CA ALA A 50 -0.05 8.46 -2.36
C ALA A 50 -1.35 7.71 -2.05
N HIS A 51 -1.82 7.79 -0.80
CA HIS A 51 -3.10 7.21 -0.39
C HIS A 51 -4.26 7.78 -1.24
N ASN A 52 -4.36 9.11 -1.35
CA ASN A 52 -5.43 9.74 -2.14
C ASN A 52 -5.40 9.36 -3.63
N ARG A 53 -4.22 9.17 -4.24
CA ARG A 53 -4.09 8.75 -5.64
C ARG A 53 -4.62 7.34 -5.90
N LYS A 54 -4.51 6.44 -4.92
CA LYS A 54 -5.11 5.11 -5.00
C LYS A 54 -6.62 5.17 -4.79
N THR A 55 -7.06 5.81 -3.71
CA THR A 55 -8.49 5.85 -3.35
C THR A 55 -9.35 6.59 -4.36
N HIS A 56 -8.85 7.70 -4.92
CA HIS A 56 -9.63 8.58 -5.80
C HIS A 56 -9.11 8.63 -7.24
N GLY A 57 -8.02 7.94 -7.52
CA GLY A 57 -7.42 7.86 -8.86
C GLY A 57 -7.46 6.44 -9.38
N THR A 58 -6.59 6.16 -10.34
CA THR A 58 -6.45 4.85 -10.99
C THR A 58 -5.07 4.22 -10.76
N TRP A 59 -4.36 4.72 -9.75
CA TRP A 59 -3.14 4.09 -9.28
C TRP A 59 -3.50 2.82 -8.51
N THR A 60 -2.80 1.73 -8.78
CA THR A 60 -2.92 0.49 -8.01
C THR A 60 -1.57 0.09 -7.46
N ASP A 61 -1.57 -0.79 -6.48
CA ASP A 61 -0.35 -1.41 -5.97
C ASP A 61 -0.57 -2.86 -5.58
N ASP A 62 0.55 -3.56 -5.37
CA ASP A 62 0.63 -4.84 -4.69
C ASP A 62 1.72 -4.76 -3.61
N LEU A 63 1.61 -5.58 -2.56
CA LEU A 63 2.53 -5.62 -1.44
C LEU A 63 3.14 -7.02 -1.32
N HIS A 64 4.43 -7.14 -1.62
CA HIS A 64 5.16 -8.39 -1.44
C HIS A 64 5.94 -8.34 -0.13
N THR A 65 5.69 -9.30 0.76
CA THR A 65 6.48 -9.45 1.98
C THR A 65 7.65 -10.39 1.71
N THR A 66 8.86 -9.95 2.01
CA THR A 66 10.09 -10.75 1.91
C THR A 66 10.23 -11.70 3.09
N ASP A 67 11.14 -12.67 2.98
CA ASP A 67 11.38 -13.67 4.03
C ASP A 67 11.86 -13.07 5.36
N ASP A 68 12.51 -11.90 5.32
CA ASP A 68 12.95 -11.13 6.49
C ASP A 68 11.89 -10.13 7.00
N GLY A 69 10.69 -10.12 6.41
CA GLY A 69 9.53 -9.37 6.88
C GLY A 69 9.45 -7.92 6.39
N HIS A 70 10.32 -7.51 5.45
CA HIS A 70 10.19 -6.24 4.74
C HIS A 70 9.05 -6.31 3.72
N VAL A 71 8.42 -5.16 3.46
CA VAL A 71 7.38 -5.04 2.45
C VAL A 71 7.93 -4.27 1.26
N ILE A 72 7.91 -4.91 0.10
CA ILE A 72 8.27 -4.34 -1.19
C ILE A 72 6.97 -4.04 -1.95
N PRO A 73 6.66 -2.76 -2.20
CA PRO A 73 5.49 -2.39 -2.97
C PRO A 73 5.81 -2.40 -4.47
N ILE A 74 4.83 -2.78 -5.28
CA ILE A 74 4.84 -2.55 -6.73
C ILE A 74 3.70 -1.59 -7.04
N TYR A 75 4.00 -0.43 -7.64
CA TYR A 75 2.98 0.52 -8.07
C TYR A 75 2.76 0.44 -9.57
N ILE A 76 1.50 0.59 -9.98
CA ILE A 76 1.11 0.70 -11.37
C ILE A 76 0.45 2.06 -11.57
N THR A 77 1.01 2.87 -12.46
CA THR A 77 0.45 4.18 -12.81
C THR A 77 -0.77 4.04 -13.72
N PRO A 78 -1.58 5.10 -13.89
CA PRO A 78 -2.69 5.12 -14.85
C PRO A 78 -2.26 4.79 -16.30
N GLU A 79 -1.03 5.16 -16.66
CA GLU A 79 -0.40 4.88 -17.96
C GLU A 79 0.15 3.45 -18.07
N ARG A 80 -0.05 2.62 -17.03
CA ARG A 80 0.46 1.25 -16.90
C ARG A 80 1.98 1.14 -16.80
N ILE A 81 2.63 2.18 -16.28
CA ILE A 81 4.05 2.10 -15.92
C ILE A 81 4.15 1.36 -14.58
N VAL A 82 5.03 0.38 -14.52
CA VAL A 82 5.35 -0.35 -13.28
C VAL A 82 6.51 0.35 -12.59
N ILE A 83 6.35 0.65 -11.31
CA ILE A 83 7.36 1.26 -10.46
C ILE A 83 7.60 0.34 -9.27
N GLU A 84 8.78 -0.25 -9.22
CA GLU A 84 9.23 -1.08 -8.10
C GLU A 84 9.76 -0.17 -6.97
N GLY A 85 9.43 -0.55 -5.72
CA GLY A 85 9.83 0.17 -4.51
C GLY A 85 11.20 -0.20 -3.98
#